data_AF-A0A3M7PZY1-F1
#
_entry.id   AF-A0A3M7PZY1-F1
#
_cell.length_a   1.000
_cell.length_b   1.000
_cell.length_c   1.000
_cell.angle_alpha   90.00
_cell.angle_beta   90.00
_cell.angle_gamma   90.00
#
_symmetry.space_group_name_H-M   'P 1'
#
loop_
_entity.id
_entity.type
_entity.pdbx_description
1 polymer ?
#
loop_
_entity_poly.entity_id
_entity_poly.type
_entity_poly.pdbx_seq_one_letter_code
_entity_poly.pdbx_strand_id
1 'polypeptide(L)'
;MEDLNSANLPMYPDEFENYVKQKCFEQRELLAKQWVPKCARIILEHKDYWKHLVPMEEEESLDLPMRFFSAISTLMSNQLRNLVVDSLHELVNFFEQYQDGNNFENYSDFDYRRKPALILKLYIDDPKIEFQPDFKYIEQLILNCFSYIIKSSEELPRVEVELFPFQEYTNYVLRTIRPDEYMVSDSIRRVLNVYESNKIGPHKYLDTYKKYSDFMTQKAEQDVSSFLKNQENQLEDFEAQILRHVEIRNEIVKIILTVPLNLYSLECNGLHENLKDRVVRQKDRLVLYCIENNRETNKSICRAYDEIAEKVGRQPQSTAELVEIMEFLTQSIEKTVFNLDFKIGEAKRRLMFLLDYALMPNEDIKQNSTVFYWPELVMQILEKNQARLQALREKTEDKLRDRLAKFDDKLKDMLKRVEGYKSIGDDYKLLEMTKKAGMDRDIPDAARHVNILSEMGKQIDEFKNELEQLNKEEALFGFELSQFPMLNQILSMKDPFDKLWFTFHSFQQKENQWLKGAFMGLNAEEISEDVQTMWRTMHKLQKSFADANNPRKVADFTKLKIDRFKNHLPVLQIICNPGLKERHWEQMSEIVGKEIKPDSTSSLQDMLDFGLNKFTERYF
;
A
#
# COMPACT_ATOMS: atom_id res chain seq x y z
N MET A 1 -12.78 -61.83 -40.47
CA MET A 1 -13.31 -60.50 -40.84
C MET A 1 -14.51 -60.11 -39.98
N GLU A 2 -15.38 -61.07 -39.61
CA GLU A 2 -16.56 -60.81 -38.77
C GLU A 2 -16.20 -60.18 -37.40
N ASP A 3 -15.13 -60.60 -36.74
CA ASP A 3 -14.72 -60.08 -35.43
C ASP A 3 -14.24 -58.62 -35.43
N LEU A 4 -13.54 -58.16 -36.47
CA LEU A 4 -13.09 -56.76 -36.57
C LEU A 4 -14.19 -55.83 -37.10
N ASN A 5 -15.04 -56.32 -38.00
CA ASN A 5 -16.16 -55.54 -38.53
C ASN A 5 -17.36 -55.47 -37.56
N SER A 6 -17.48 -56.42 -36.61
CA SER A 6 -18.46 -56.39 -35.51
C SER A 6 -17.97 -55.65 -34.26
N ALA A 7 -16.71 -55.24 -34.24
CA ALA A 7 -16.13 -54.52 -33.12
C ALA A 7 -16.76 -53.13 -32.94
N ASN A 8 -16.81 -52.66 -31.68
CA ASN A 8 -17.28 -51.32 -31.33
C ASN A 8 -16.23 -50.25 -31.71
N LEU A 9 -16.10 -49.99 -33.01
CA LEU A 9 -15.29 -48.90 -33.54
C LEU A 9 -15.98 -47.53 -33.32
N PRO A 10 -15.26 -46.39 -33.44
CA PRO A 10 -13.81 -46.30 -33.33
C PRO A 10 -13.34 -46.63 -31.89
N MET A 11 -12.12 -47.14 -31.75
CA MET A 11 -11.49 -47.49 -30.48
C MET A 11 -10.29 -46.59 -30.21
N TYR A 12 -9.89 -46.42 -28.95
CA TYR A 12 -8.56 -45.88 -28.69
C TYR A 12 -7.49 -46.83 -29.22
N PRO A 13 -6.33 -46.35 -29.68
CA PRO A 13 -5.27 -47.21 -30.19
C PRO A 13 -4.93 -48.34 -29.21
N ASP A 14 -4.72 -48.03 -27.94
CA ASP A 14 -4.40 -49.03 -26.92
C ASP A 14 -5.49 -50.11 -26.78
N GLU A 15 -6.76 -49.72 -26.89
CA GLU A 15 -7.89 -50.64 -26.86
C GLU A 15 -7.92 -51.53 -28.10
N PHE A 16 -7.64 -50.97 -29.28
CA PHE A 16 -7.53 -51.72 -30.53
C PHE A 16 -6.39 -52.73 -30.49
N GLU A 17 -5.22 -52.35 -30.01
CA GLU A 17 -4.07 -53.27 -29.83
C GLU A 17 -4.43 -54.41 -28.89
N ASN A 18 -5.02 -54.07 -27.74
CA ASN A 18 -5.43 -55.06 -26.75
C ASN A 18 -6.50 -55.99 -27.29
N TYR A 19 -7.44 -55.49 -28.12
CA TYR A 19 -8.44 -56.32 -28.78
C TYR A 19 -7.79 -57.36 -29.70
N VAL A 20 -6.87 -56.95 -30.58
CA VAL A 20 -6.14 -57.87 -31.47
C VAL A 20 -5.32 -58.88 -30.66
N LYS A 21 -4.61 -58.41 -29.64
CA LYS A 21 -3.80 -59.25 -28.75
C LYS A 21 -4.64 -60.29 -28.02
N GLN A 22 -5.80 -59.91 -27.49
CA GLN A 22 -6.72 -60.81 -26.81
C GLN A 22 -7.26 -61.87 -27.76
N LYS A 23 -7.69 -61.50 -28.97
CA LYS A 23 -8.15 -62.45 -30.00
C LYS A 23 -7.06 -63.45 -30.40
N CYS A 24 -5.82 -62.98 -30.56
CA CYS A 24 -4.67 -63.84 -30.82
C CYS A 24 -4.41 -64.82 -29.66
N PHE A 25 -4.56 -64.37 -28.41
CA PHE A 25 -4.41 -65.21 -27.23
C PHE A 25 -5.50 -66.28 -27.14
N GLU A 26 -6.77 -65.90 -27.32
CA GLU A 26 -7.91 -66.83 -27.34
C GLU A 26 -7.73 -67.91 -28.42
N GLN A 27 -7.28 -67.50 -29.61
CA GLN A 27 -7.02 -68.43 -30.70
C GLN A 27 -5.83 -69.35 -30.41
N ARG A 28 -4.75 -68.85 -29.81
CA ARG A 28 -3.63 -69.68 -29.35
C ARG A 28 -4.07 -70.74 -28.36
N GLU A 29 -4.89 -70.37 -27.38
CA GLU A 29 -5.43 -71.28 -26.38
C GLU A 29 -6.29 -72.37 -27.03
N LEU A 30 -7.11 -72.02 -28.03
CA LEU A 30 -7.87 -72.97 -28.82
C LEU A 30 -6.95 -73.95 -29.57
N LEU A 31 -5.91 -73.43 -30.22
CA LEU A 31 -4.97 -74.25 -30.98
C LEU A 31 -4.20 -75.22 -30.07
N ALA A 32 -3.66 -74.72 -28.96
CA ALA A 32 -2.85 -75.51 -28.02
C ALA A 32 -3.69 -76.50 -27.21
N LYS A 33 -4.85 -76.08 -26.67
CA LYS A 33 -5.63 -76.90 -25.72
C LYS A 33 -6.71 -77.73 -26.38
N GLN A 34 -7.09 -77.46 -27.63
CA GLN A 34 -8.15 -78.18 -28.31
C GLN A 34 -7.72 -78.76 -29.65
N TRP A 35 -7.13 -77.97 -30.55
CA TRP A 35 -6.79 -78.45 -31.90
C TRP A 35 -5.69 -79.51 -31.87
N VAL A 36 -4.54 -79.25 -31.24
CA VAL A 36 -3.44 -80.22 -31.15
C VAL A 36 -3.87 -81.50 -30.42
N PRO A 37 -4.52 -81.45 -29.24
CA PRO A 37 -5.01 -82.66 -28.56
C PRO A 37 -6.06 -83.44 -29.37
N LYS A 38 -6.91 -82.75 -30.14
CA LYS A 38 -7.88 -83.42 -31.03
C LYS A 38 -7.17 -84.13 -32.18
N CYS A 39 -6.15 -83.53 -32.78
CA CYS A 39 -5.31 -84.19 -33.78
C CYS A 39 -4.61 -85.43 -33.20
N ALA A 40 -4.03 -85.32 -32.00
CA ALA A 40 -3.41 -86.44 -31.30
C ALA A 40 -4.42 -87.59 -31.05
N ARG A 41 -5.64 -87.25 -30.61
CA ARG A 41 -6.72 -88.22 -30.40
C ARG A 41 -7.11 -88.96 -31.67
N ILE A 42 -7.28 -88.26 -32.79
CA ILE A 42 -7.60 -88.88 -34.09
C ILE A 42 -6.52 -89.89 -34.48
N ILE A 43 -5.25 -89.56 -34.25
CA ILE A 43 -4.12 -90.44 -34.54
C ILE A 43 -4.14 -91.68 -33.63
N LEU A 44 -4.46 -91.54 -32.34
CA LEU A 44 -4.62 -92.67 -31.42
C LEU A 44 -5.80 -93.58 -31.78
N GLU A 45 -6.95 -93.00 -32.15
CA GLU A 45 -8.15 -93.76 -32.55
C GLU A 45 -7.86 -94.63 -33.78
N HIS A 46 -6.97 -94.18 -34.65
CA HIS A 46 -6.56 -94.88 -35.88
C HIS A 46 -5.21 -95.60 -35.74
N LYS A 47 -4.80 -95.97 -34.51
CA LYS A 47 -3.50 -96.61 -34.23
C LYS A 47 -3.23 -97.87 -35.05
N ASP A 48 -4.27 -98.63 -35.40
CA ASP A 48 -4.10 -99.88 -36.16
C ASP A 48 -3.51 -99.67 -37.55
N TYR A 49 -3.66 -98.47 -38.12
CA TYR A 49 -3.12 -98.11 -39.44
C TYR A 49 -1.61 -97.80 -39.43
N TRP A 50 -1.03 -97.48 -38.28
CA TRP A 50 0.37 -97.03 -38.20
C TRP A 50 1.21 -97.72 -37.12
N LYS A 51 0.60 -98.47 -36.19
CA LYS A 51 1.32 -99.19 -35.12
C LYS A 51 2.41 -100.14 -35.63
N HIS A 52 2.22 -100.71 -36.83
CA HIS A 52 3.19 -101.61 -37.46
C HIS A 52 4.46 -100.91 -37.95
N LEU A 53 4.44 -99.57 -37.99
CA LEU A 53 5.61 -98.75 -38.31
C LEU A 53 6.48 -98.52 -37.07
N VAL A 54 5.95 -98.70 -35.85
CA VAL A 54 6.66 -98.48 -34.59
C VAL A 54 7.49 -99.72 -34.23
N PRO A 55 8.81 -99.55 -33.96
CA PRO A 55 9.65 -100.67 -33.59
C PRO A 55 9.22 -101.33 -32.28
N MET A 56 9.32 -102.65 -32.22
CA MET A 56 8.95 -103.49 -31.07
C MET A 56 10.18 -103.85 -30.21
N GLU A 57 11.39 -103.74 -30.76
CA GLU A 57 12.66 -104.04 -30.09
C GLU A 57 13.59 -102.81 -30.10
N GLU A 58 14.44 -102.65 -29.08
CA GLU A 58 15.33 -101.48 -28.91
C GLU A 58 16.40 -101.33 -30.02
N GLU A 59 16.66 -102.39 -30.80
CA GLU A 59 17.65 -102.40 -31.88
C GLU A 59 17.06 -101.98 -33.26
N GLU A 60 15.74 -101.81 -33.36
CA GLU A 60 15.07 -101.46 -34.61
C GLU A 60 15.06 -99.94 -34.89
N SER A 61 15.21 -99.55 -36.16
CA SER A 61 15.30 -98.14 -36.56
C SER A 61 14.01 -97.35 -36.31
N LEU A 62 14.14 -96.16 -35.74
CA LEU A 62 13.07 -95.17 -35.56
C LEU A 62 12.74 -94.37 -36.84
N ASP A 63 13.38 -94.67 -37.98
CA ASP A 63 13.22 -93.89 -39.22
C ASP A 63 11.77 -93.87 -39.76
N LEU A 64 11.07 -95.02 -39.75
CA LEU A 64 9.72 -95.13 -40.30
C LEU A 64 8.68 -94.36 -39.46
N PRO A 65 8.63 -94.49 -38.11
CA PRO A 65 7.81 -93.65 -37.25
C PRO A 65 8.12 -92.16 -37.41
N MET A 66 9.41 -91.81 -37.44
CA MET A 66 9.82 -90.41 -37.59
C MET A 66 9.33 -89.82 -38.91
N ARG A 67 9.38 -90.57 -40.02
CA ARG A 67 8.85 -90.14 -41.32
C ARG A 67 7.33 -90.02 -41.31
N PHE A 68 6.62 -90.96 -40.69
CA PHE A 68 5.16 -90.92 -40.57
C PHE A 68 4.70 -89.68 -39.79
N PHE A 69 5.25 -89.46 -38.60
CA PHE A 69 4.89 -88.29 -37.81
C PHE A 69 5.39 -86.98 -38.42
N SER A 70 6.50 -87.00 -39.18
CA SER A 70 6.92 -85.83 -39.97
C SER A 70 5.92 -85.48 -41.07
N ALA A 71 5.27 -86.46 -41.71
CA ALA A 71 4.21 -86.21 -42.68
C ALA A 71 2.97 -85.59 -42.02
N ILE A 72 2.58 -86.07 -40.84
CA ILE A 72 1.49 -85.49 -40.03
C ILE A 72 1.82 -84.06 -39.61
N SER A 73 3.02 -83.84 -39.05
CA SER A 73 3.50 -82.52 -38.67
C SER A 73 3.54 -81.57 -39.86
N THR A 74 3.89 -82.05 -41.06
CA THR A 74 3.87 -81.24 -42.28
C THR A 74 2.46 -80.82 -42.64
N LEU A 75 1.48 -81.74 -42.60
CA LEU A 75 0.08 -81.42 -42.85
C LEU A 75 -0.46 -80.40 -41.84
N MET A 76 -0.23 -80.61 -40.55
CA MET A 76 -0.63 -79.68 -39.49
C MET A 76 0.05 -78.33 -39.64
N SER A 77 1.35 -78.30 -39.95
CA SER A 77 2.09 -77.06 -40.21
C SER A 77 1.51 -76.29 -41.42
N ASN A 78 1.09 -76.98 -42.48
CA ASN A 78 0.45 -76.33 -43.64
C ASN A 78 -0.90 -75.71 -43.27
N GLN A 79 -1.72 -76.41 -42.46
CA GLN A 79 -2.99 -75.86 -41.97
C GLN A 79 -2.78 -74.66 -41.05
N LEU A 80 -1.82 -74.74 -40.12
CA LEU A 80 -1.46 -73.65 -39.24
C LEU A 80 -0.94 -72.44 -40.03
N ARG A 81 -0.07 -72.66 -41.02
CA ARG A 81 0.41 -71.59 -41.90
C ARG A 81 -0.76 -70.93 -42.63
N ASN A 82 -1.63 -71.70 -43.28
CA ASN A 82 -2.80 -71.13 -43.98
C ASN A 82 -3.68 -70.28 -43.05
N LEU A 83 -3.94 -70.74 -41.82
CA LEU A 83 -4.71 -69.97 -40.83
C LEU A 83 -4.06 -68.61 -40.53
N VAL A 84 -2.73 -68.58 -40.35
CA VAL A 84 -2.00 -67.33 -40.10
C VAL A 84 -2.00 -66.44 -41.35
N VAL A 85 -1.81 -67.00 -42.55
CA VAL A 85 -1.90 -66.26 -43.83
C VAL A 85 -3.27 -65.58 -43.95
N ASP A 86 -4.35 -66.33 -43.71
CA ASP A 86 -5.71 -65.82 -43.80
C ASP A 86 -5.94 -64.72 -42.76
N SER A 87 -5.47 -64.90 -41.52
CA SER A 87 -5.58 -63.89 -40.45
C SER A 87 -4.84 -62.59 -40.80
N LEU A 88 -3.65 -62.69 -41.40
CA LEU A 88 -2.90 -61.53 -41.87
C LEU A 88 -3.62 -60.83 -43.03
N HIS A 89 -4.16 -61.57 -43.99
CA HIS A 89 -4.95 -61.02 -45.07
C HIS A 89 -6.22 -60.31 -44.57
N GLU A 90 -6.87 -60.84 -43.55
CA GLU A 90 -8.04 -60.18 -42.95
C GLU A 90 -7.67 -58.86 -42.28
N LEU A 91 -6.54 -58.79 -41.57
CA LEU A 91 -6.04 -57.54 -40.98
C LEU A 91 -5.70 -56.51 -42.07
N VAL A 92 -5.03 -56.94 -43.15
CA VAL A 92 -4.74 -56.09 -44.31
C VAL A 92 -6.03 -55.58 -44.94
N ASN A 93 -6.98 -56.47 -45.23
CA ASN A 93 -8.26 -56.12 -45.83
C ASN A 93 -9.05 -55.13 -44.96
N PHE A 94 -8.96 -55.24 -43.62
CA PHE A 94 -9.56 -54.28 -42.70
C PHE A 94 -8.97 -52.88 -42.88
N PHE A 95 -7.64 -52.74 -42.90
CA PHE A 95 -7.00 -51.43 -43.07
C PHE A 95 -7.18 -50.88 -44.50
N GLU A 96 -7.16 -51.72 -45.53
CA GLU A 96 -7.34 -51.27 -46.92
C GLU A 96 -8.73 -50.68 -47.21
N GLN A 97 -9.70 -50.89 -46.32
CA GLN A 97 -10.95 -50.13 -46.34
C GLN A 97 -10.74 -48.60 -46.28
N TYR A 98 -9.61 -48.15 -45.73
CA TYR A 98 -9.24 -46.75 -45.54
C TYR A 98 -8.17 -46.27 -46.54
N GLN A 99 -7.88 -47.04 -47.61
CA GLN A 99 -6.80 -46.73 -48.56
C GLN A 99 -6.93 -45.39 -49.29
N ASP A 100 -8.15 -44.85 -49.39
CA ASP A 100 -8.46 -43.55 -50.00
C ASP A 100 -7.78 -42.37 -49.26
N GLY A 101 -7.27 -42.61 -48.05
CA GLY A 101 -6.58 -41.61 -47.25
C GLY A 101 -7.52 -40.53 -46.72
N ASN A 102 -6.95 -39.42 -46.26
CA ASN A 102 -7.72 -38.29 -45.75
C ASN A 102 -7.12 -36.92 -46.10
N ASN A 103 -6.52 -36.83 -47.28
CA ASN A 103 -5.89 -35.60 -47.79
C ASN A 103 -6.93 -34.65 -48.42
N PHE A 104 -7.80 -34.04 -47.60
CA PHE A 104 -8.81 -33.07 -48.06
C PHE A 104 -8.21 -31.69 -48.37
N GLU A 105 -8.89 -30.90 -49.21
CA GLU A 105 -8.59 -29.47 -49.43
C GLU A 105 -9.36 -28.58 -48.44
N ASN A 106 -10.69 -28.72 -48.42
CA ASN A 106 -11.59 -28.10 -47.46
C ASN A 106 -12.41 -29.21 -46.80
N TYR A 107 -12.37 -29.27 -45.46
CA TYR A 107 -13.08 -30.30 -44.72
C TYR A 107 -14.60 -30.10 -44.78
N SER A 108 -15.33 -31.17 -45.07
CA SER A 108 -16.77 -31.30 -44.91
C SER A 108 -17.11 -32.55 -44.11
N ASP A 109 -18.11 -32.46 -43.23
CA ASP A 109 -18.63 -33.58 -42.44
C ASP A 109 -19.08 -34.77 -43.31
N PHE A 110 -19.37 -34.53 -44.59
CA PHE A 110 -19.81 -35.53 -45.55
C PHE A 110 -18.67 -36.22 -46.34
N ASP A 111 -17.42 -35.76 -46.17
CA ASP A 111 -16.25 -36.27 -46.91
C ASP A 111 -15.92 -37.71 -46.52
N TYR A 112 -16.12 -38.06 -45.24
CA TYR A 112 -15.77 -39.37 -44.70
C TYR A 112 -16.98 -40.05 -44.05
N ARG A 113 -17.73 -40.81 -44.86
CA ARG A 113 -18.93 -41.53 -44.41
C ARG A 113 -18.63 -42.90 -43.78
N ARG A 114 -17.40 -43.39 -43.93
CA ARG A 114 -16.96 -44.65 -43.32
C ARG A 114 -16.77 -44.44 -41.82
N LYS A 115 -17.18 -45.43 -41.05
CA LYS A 115 -16.92 -45.47 -39.60
C LYS A 115 -15.41 -45.54 -39.36
N PRO A 116 -14.80 -44.59 -38.62
CA PRO A 116 -13.37 -44.64 -38.34
C PRO A 116 -12.97 -45.84 -37.48
N ALA A 117 -11.69 -46.22 -37.54
CA ALA A 117 -11.16 -47.31 -36.73
C ALA A 117 -10.58 -46.82 -35.40
N LEU A 118 -9.81 -45.73 -35.43
CA LEU A 118 -8.97 -45.28 -34.32
C LEU A 118 -9.35 -43.89 -33.85
N ILE A 119 -9.36 -43.65 -32.54
CA ILE A 119 -9.58 -42.33 -31.94
C ILE A 119 -8.23 -41.65 -31.69
N LEU A 120 -8.09 -40.40 -32.14
CA LEU A 120 -6.96 -39.53 -31.85
C LEU A 120 -7.44 -38.33 -31.03
N LYS A 121 -6.80 -38.03 -29.90
CA LYS A 121 -7.14 -36.85 -29.11
C LYS A 121 -6.24 -35.67 -29.48
N LEU A 122 -6.81 -34.48 -29.46
CA LEU A 122 -6.05 -33.23 -29.48
C LEU A 122 -5.95 -32.63 -28.08
N TYR A 123 -4.77 -32.14 -27.74
CA TYR A 123 -4.52 -31.37 -26.54
C TYR A 123 -3.51 -30.26 -26.80
N ILE A 124 -3.45 -29.28 -25.90
CA ILE A 124 -2.46 -28.20 -25.96
C ILE A 124 -1.25 -28.59 -25.12
N ASP A 125 -0.09 -28.65 -25.75
CA ASP A 125 1.22 -28.67 -25.10
C ASP A 125 1.94 -27.37 -25.44
N ASP A 126 1.92 -26.41 -24.52
CA ASP A 126 2.21 -25.01 -24.81
C ASP A 126 3.55 -24.82 -25.56
N PRO A 127 3.56 -24.11 -26.71
CA PRO A 127 2.48 -23.34 -27.34
C PRO A 127 1.78 -24.05 -28.53
N LYS A 128 1.84 -25.39 -28.62
CA LYS A 128 1.39 -26.16 -29.78
C LYS A 128 0.22 -27.09 -29.47
N ILE A 129 -0.48 -27.51 -30.53
CA ILE A 129 -1.47 -28.58 -30.46
C ILE A 129 -0.77 -29.88 -30.81
N GLU A 130 -0.91 -30.89 -29.96
CA GLU A 130 -0.29 -32.19 -30.12
C GLU A 130 -1.36 -33.30 -30.17
N PHE A 131 -0.97 -34.45 -30.74
CA PHE A 131 -1.82 -35.64 -30.86
C PHE A 131 -1.54 -36.62 -29.74
N GLN A 132 -2.59 -37.20 -29.15
CA GLN A 132 -2.47 -38.28 -28.18
C GLN A 132 -3.31 -39.50 -28.60
N PRO A 133 -2.67 -40.69 -28.79
CA PRO A 133 -1.22 -40.90 -28.82
C PRO A 133 -0.57 -40.28 -30.07
N ASP A 134 0.77 -40.20 -30.07
CA ASP A 134 1.50 -39.72 -31.25
C ASP A 134 1.45 -40.75 -32.40
N PHE A 135 1.78 -40.28 -33.61
CA PHE A 135 1.74 -41.12 -34.81
C PHE A 135 2.77 -42.25 -34.77
N LYS A 136 3.93 -42.05 -34.13
CA LYS A 136 4.97 -43.08 -34.02
C LYS A 136 4.49 -44.26 -33.17
N TYR A 137 3.74 -43.97 -32.11
CA TYR A 137 3.09 -44.98 -31.29
C TYR A 137 2.06 -45.79 -32.08
N ILE A 138 1.24 -45.13 -32.90
CA ILE A 138 0.25 -45.81 -33.76
C ILE A 138 0.95 -46.72 -34.78
N GLU A 139 2.04 -46.26 -35.39
CA GLU A 139 2.84 -47.07 -36.31
C GLU A 139 3.36 -48.35 -35.60
N GLN A 140 3.94 -48.18 -34.41
CA GLN A 140 4.44 -49.31 -33.62
C GLN A 140 3.32 -50.28 -33.23
N LEU A 141 2.16 -49.76 -32.87
CA LEU A 141 0.98 -50.55 -32.54
C LEU A 141 0.50 -51.39 -33.72
N ILE A 142 0.45 -50.81 -34.93
CA ILE A 142 0.10 -51.54 -36.14
C ILE A 142 1.09 -52.71 -36.35
N LEU A 143 2.40 -52.46 -36.18
CA LEU A 143 3.43 -53.50 -36.28
C LEU A 143 3.26 -54.58 -35.19
N ASN A 144 2.88 -54.20 -33.98
CA ASN A 144 2.60 -55.14 -32.90
C ASN A 144 1.44 -56.07 -33.24
N CYS A 145 0.38 -55.59 -33.89
CA CYS A 145 -0.75 -56.41 -34.35
C CYS A 145 -0.29 -57.56 -35.27
N PHE A 146 0.58 -57.28 -36.24
CA PHE A 146 1.20 -58.31 -37.08
C PHE A 146 2.04 -59.29 -36.25
N SER A 147 2.82 -58.78 -35.30
CA SER A 147 3.64 -59.60 -34.41
C SER A 147 2.81 -60.54 -33.54
N TYR A 148 1.68 -60.07 -32.98
CA TYR A 148 0.80 -60.90 -32.15
C TYR A 148 0.17 -62.04 -32.95
N ILE A 149 -0.27 -61.79 -34.19
CA ILE A 149 -0.84 -62.82 -35.06
C ILE A 149 0.21 -63.91 -35.32
N ILE A 150 1.43 -63.54 -35.69
CA ILE A 150 2.50 -64.51 -35.97
C ILE A 150 2.88 -65.29 -34.71
N LYS A 151 3.19 -64.60 -33.61
CA LYS A 151 3.59 -65.19 -32.33
C LYS A 151 2.53 -66.12 -31.74
N SER A 152 1.24 -65.86 -32.02
CA SER A 152 0.16 -66.74 -31.54
C SER A 152 0.30 -68.17 -32.03
N SER A 153 0.91 -68.36 -33.22
CA SER A 153 1.12 -69.66 -33.86
C SER A 153 2.48 -70.31 -33.58
N GLU A 154 3.41 -69.60 -32.94
CA GLU A 154 4.75 -70.09 -32.64
C GLU A 154 4.72 -71.08 -31.45
N GLU A 155 5.70 -71.98 -31.40
CA GLU A 155 5.88 -72.93 -30.28
C GLU A 155 4.68 -73.87 -30.01
N LEU A 156 3.78 -74.07 -30.97
CA LEU A 156 2.73 -75.07 -30.84
C LEU A 156 3.33 -76.48 -30.93
N PRO A 157 3.03 -77.39 -29.97
CA PRO A 157 3.62 -78.72 -29.96
C PRO A 157 3.14 -79.56 -31.15
N ARG A 158 4.00 -80.44 -31.63
CA ARG A 158 3.61 -81.52 -32.53
C ARG A 158 2.81 -82.57 -31.76
N VAL A 159 2.02 -83.37 -32.47
CA VAL A 159 1.20 -84.42 -31.85
C VAL A 159 2.05 -85.44 -31.06
N GLU A 160 3.31 -85.67 -31.45
CA GLU A 160 4.21 -86.58 -30.73
C GLU A 160 4.43 -86.17 -29.28
N VAL A 161 4.41 -84.86 -28.99
CA VAL A 161 4.55 -84.34 -27.61
C VAL A 161 3.38 -84.80 -26.73
N GLU A 162 2.17 -84.79 -27.29
CA GLU A 162 0.94 -85.23 -26.61
C GLU A 162 0.84 -86.76 -26.53
N LEU A 163 1.29 -87.46 -27.57
CA LEU A 163 1.22 -88.91 -27.67
C LEU A 163 2.30 -89.63 -26.85
N PHE A 164 3.48 -89.02 -26.76
CA PHE A 164 4.68 -89.59 -26.16
C PHE A 164 5.33 -88.56 -25.24
N PRO A 165 4.88 -88.46 -23.98
CA PRO A 165 5.41 -87.51 -23.01
C PRO A 165 6.79 -87.95 -22.47
N PHE A 166 7.71 -88.33 -23.35
CA PHE A 166 9.10 -88.62 -23.05
C PHE A 166 9.95 -87.36 -23.24
N GLN A 167 11.03 -87.25 -22.46
CA GLN A 167 11.90 -86.08 -22.41
C GLN A 167 12.60 -85.74 -23.74
N GLU A 168 12.65 -86.70 -24.68
CA GLU A 168 13.26 -86.56 -26.00
C GLU A 168 12.37 -85.81 -27.00
N TYR A 169 11.04 -85.79 -26.79
CA TYR A 169 10.08 -85.19 -27.73
C TYR A 169 9.59 -83.81 -27.32
N THR A 170 9.97 -83.30 -26.14
CA THR A 170 9.43 -82.04 -25.59
C THR A 170 9.73 -80.78 -26.41
N ASN A 171 10.70 -80.84 -27.33
CA ASN A 171 11.12 -79.70 -28.17
C ASN A 171 10.52 -79.74 -29.59
N TYR A 172 9.61 -80.66 -29.89
CA TYR A 172 9.03 -80.84 -31.21
C TYR A 172 7.87 -79.88 -31.44
N VAL A 173 8.12 -78.81 -32.21
CA VAL A 173 7.12 -77.77 -32.52
C VAL A 173 6.70 -77.79 -34.00
N LEU A 174 5.46 -77.36 -34.25
CA LEU A 174 4.94 -77.15 -35.60
C LEU A 174 5.63 -75.96 -36.26
N ARG A 175 5.83 -76.04 -37.57
CA ARG A 175 6.39 -74.93 -38.35
C ARG A 175 5.26 -73.99 -38.75
N THR A 176 5.45 -72.71 -38.51
CA THR A 176 4.52 -71.65 -38.89
C THR A 176 5.20 -70.61 -39.80
N ILE A 177 4.51 -69.50 -40.08
CA ILE A 177 5.01 -68.35 -40.83
C ILE A 177 6.08 -67.64 -40.01
N ARG A 178 7.20 -67.28 -40.65
CA ARG A 178 8.24 -66.46 -40.03
C ARG A 178 8.09 -64.96 -40.36
N PRO A 179 8.50 -64.06 -39.45
CA PRO A 179 8.42 -62.62 -39.69
C PRO A 179 9.21 -62.12 -40.91
N ASP A 180 10.25 -62.83 -41.33
CA ASP A 180 11.13 -62.49 -42.46
C ASP A 180 10.57 -62.93 -43.82
N GLU A 181 9.42 -63.61 -43.87
CA GLU A 181 8.80 -64.03 -45.12
C GLU A 181 8.27 -62.82 -45.93
N TYR A 182 8.44 -62.87 -47.26
CA TYR A 182 8.02 -61.80 -48.17
C TYR A 182 6.53 -61.42 -48.01
N MET A 183 5.65 -62.40 -47.80
CA MET A 183 4.22 -62.13 -47.62
C MET A 183 3.93 -61.28 -46.38
N VAL A 184 4.69 -61.47 -45.29
CA VAL A 184 4.55 -60.66 -44.08
C VAL A 184 5.02 -59.24 -44.33
N SER A 185 6.20 -59.07 -44.94
CA SER A 185 6.72 -57.74 -45.25
C SER A 185 5.86 -56.98 -46.27
N ASP A 186 5.27 -57.68 -47.26
CA ASP A 186 4.30 -57.10 -48.19
C ASP A 186 3.00 -56.66 -47.50
N SER A 187 2.48 -57.49 -46.59
CA SER A 187 1.28 -57.18 -45.80
C SER A 187 1.48 -55.95 -44.91
N ILE A 188 2.63 -55.88 -44.21
CA ILE A 188 3.01 -54.72 -43.40
C ILE A 188 3.12 -53.47 -44.29
N ARG A 189 3.82 -53.56 -45.42
CA ARG A 189 4.00 -52.46 -46.37
C ARG A 189 2.66 -51.90 -46.86
N ARG A 190 1.71 -52.77 -47.20
CA ARG A 190 0.36 -52.37 -47.65
C ARG A 190 -0.39 -51.58 -46.57
N VAL A 191 -0.37 -52.05 -45.33
CA VAL A 191 -1.03 -51.33 -44.21
C VAL A 191 -0.31 -50.03 -43.88
N LEU A 192 1.02 -50.00 -43.89
CA LEU A 192 1.78 -48.77 -43.66
C LEU A 192 1.51 -47.70 -44.73
N ASN A 193 1.29 -48.09 -45.99
CA ASN A 193 0.87 -47.15 -47.03
C ASN A 193 -0.49 -46.51 -46.72
N VAL A 194 -1.45 -47.28 -46.20
CA VAL A 194 -2.74 -46.74 -45.74
C VAL A 194 -2.55 -45.81 -44.55
N TYR A 195 -1.72 -46.20 -43.60
CA TYR A 195 -1.41 -45.37 -42.43
C TYR A 195 -0.82 -44.01 -42.84
N GLU A 196 0.15 -43.98 -43.76
CA GLU A 196 0.76 -42.75 -44.26
C GLU A 196 -0.26 -41.86 -45.01
N SER A 197 -1.13 -42.45 -45.84
CA SER A 197 -2.17 -41.69 -46.55
C SER A 197 -3.24 -41.10 -45.62
N ASN A 198 -3.41 -41.68 -44.42
CA ASN A 198 -4.32 -41.21 -43.39
C ASN A 198 -3.66 -40.31 -42.33
N LYS A 199 -2.34 -40.11 -42.37
CA LYS A 199 -1.64 -39.22 -41.43
C LYS A 199 -1.83 -37.74 -41.78
N ILE A 200 -2.13 -37.43 -43.03
CA ILE A 200 -2.16 -36.07 -43.58
C ILE A 200 -3.34 -35.26 -43.05
N GLY A 201 -4.53 -35.85 -43.02
CA GLY A 201 -5.79 -35.19 -42.63
C GLY A 201 -5.77 -34.59 -41.22
N PRO A 202 -5.36 -35.34 -40.16
CA PRO A 202 -5.28 -34.80 -38.81
C PRO A 202 -4.36 -33.57 -38.72
N HIS A 203 -3.22 -33.59 -39.40
CA HIS A 203 -2.30 -32.44 -39.43
C HIS A 203 -2.90 -31.24 -40.18
N LYS A 204 -3.57 -31.47 -41.31
CA LYS A 204 -4.28 -30.41 -42.04
C LYS A 204 -5.40 -29.80 -41.20
N TYR A 205 -6.11 -30.60 -40.42
CA TYR A 205 -7.21 -30.12 -39.59
C TYR A 205 -6.76 -29.15 -38.49
N LEU A 206 -5.49 -29.20 -38.07
CA LEU A 206 -4.94 -28.22 -37.12
C LEU A 206 -5.03 -26.77 -37.64
N ASP A 207 -5.10 -26.58 -38.96
CA ASP A 207 -5.21 -25.25 -39.58
C ASP A 207 -6.49 -24.52 -39.18
N THR A 208 -7.57 -25.24 -38.84
CA THR A 208 -8.82 -24.68 -38.31
C THR A 208 -8.60 -23.87 -37.04
N TYR A 209 -7.56 -24.21 -36.26
CA TYR A 209 -7.25 -23.55 -34.98
C TYR A 209 -6.21 -22.43 -35.09
N LYS A 210 -5.58 -22.21 -36.27
CA LYS A 210 -4.55 -21.16 -36.45
C LYS A 210 -5.04 -19.77 -36.04
N LYS A 211 -6.33 -19.45 -36.29
CA LYS A 211 -6.93 -18.17 -35.90
C LYS A 211 -6.99 -17.92 -34.38
N TYR A 212 -6.79 -18.95 -33.56
CA TYR A 212 -6.78 -18.88 -32.10
C TYR A 212 -5.36 -18.94 -31.50
N SER A 213 -4.31 -18.82 -32.33
CA SER A 213 -2.90 -18.89 -31.90
C SER A 213 -2.55 -17.93 -30.78
N ASP A 214 -3.18 -16.77 -30.75
CA ASP A 214 -2.92 -15.74 -29.75
C ASP A 214 -3.29 -16.22 -28.33
N PHE A 215 -4.23 -17.16 -28.20
CA PHE A 215 -4.60 -17.79 -26.92
C PHE A 215 -3.78 -19.04 -26.60
N MET A 216 -3.15 -19.67 -27.61
CA MET A 216 -2.22 -20.78 -27.41
C MET A 216 -0.82 -20.28 -27.00
N THR A 217 -0.52 -19.03 -27.35
CA THR A 217 0.69 -18.31 -26.95
C THR A 217 0.38 -17.35 -25.80
N GLN A 218 1.41 -16.72 -25.23
CA GLN A 218 1.23 -15.68 -24.21
C GLN A 218 0.79 -14.32 -24.78
N LYS A 219 0.49 -14.23 -26.08
CA LYS A 219 0.22 -12.96 -26.75
C LYS A 219 -1.09 -12.33 -26.28
N ALA A 220 -2.19 -13.09 -26.21
CA ALA A 220 -3.46 -12.57 -25.72
C ALA A 220 -3.35 -12.03 -24.28
N GLU A 221 -2.53 -12.66 -23.43
CA GLU A 221 -2.29 -12.23 -22.06
C GLU A 221 -1.50 -10.93 -21.99
N GLN A 222 -0.53 -10.74 -22.88
CA GLN A 222 0.26 -9.52 -23.02
C GLN A 222 -0.57 -8.37 -23.58
N ASP A 223 -1.43 -8.65 -24.56
CA ASP A 223 -2.35 -7.67 -25.15
C ASP A 223 -3.32 -7.14 -24.09
N VAL A 224 -3.97 -8.02 -23.33
CA VAL A 224 -4.83 -7.62 -22.19
C VAL A 224 -4.04 -6.86 -21.15
N SER A 225 -2.83 -7.31 -20.80
CA SER A 225 -2.01 -6.60 -19.80
C SER A 225 -1.59 -5.20 -20.26
N SER A 226 -1.34 -5.01 -21.56
CA SER A 226 -1.02 -3.71 -22.14
C SER A 226 -2.25 -2.81 -22.19
N PHE A 227 -3.42 -3.37 -22.53
CA PHE A 227 -4.70 -2.67 -22.48
C PHE A 227 -5.00 -2.18 -21.05
N LEU A 228 -4.88 -3.04 -20.04
CA LEU A 228 -5.15 -2.68 -18.63
C LEU A 228 -4.20 -1.61 -18.06
N LYS A 229 -3.00 -1.43 -18.64
CA LYS A 229 -2.06 -0.38 -18.23
C LYS A 229 -2.43 0.99 -18.78
N ASN A 230 -3.21 1.05 -19.86
CA ASN A 230 -3.61 2.32 -20.46
C ASN A 230 -4.76 2.95 -19.67
N GLN A 231 -4.49 4.05 -18.96
CA GLN A 231 -5.48 4.76 -18.15
C GLN A 231 -6.48 5.57 -18.99
N GLU A 232 -6.26 5.74 -20.28
CA GLU A 232 -7.16 6.49 -21.18
C GLU A 232 -8.39 5.68 -21.61
N ASN A 233 -8.35 4.35 -21.44
CA ASN A 233 -9.43 3.47 -21.88
C ASN A 233 -10.75 3.76 -21.12
N GLN A 234 -11.82 3.94 -21.88
CA GLN A 234 -13.16 4.17 -21.37
C GLN A 234 -13.94 2.85 -21.24
N LEU A 235 -15.08 2.87 -20.56
CA LEU A 235 -15.90 1.66 -20.35
C LEU A 235 -16.32 1.00 -21.66
N GLU A 236 -16.57 1.79 -22.69
CA GLU A 236 -16.92 1.34 -24.03
C GLU A 236 -15.79 0.52 -24.67
N ASP A 237 -14.52 0.86 -24.38
CA ASP A 237 -13.36 0.09 -24.84
C ASP A 237 -13.29 -1.27 -24.13
N PHE A 238 -13.59 -1.31 -22.83
CA PHE A 238 -13.68 -2.55 -22.07
C PHE A 238 -14.82 -3.44 -22.59
N GLU A 239 -15.99 -2.85 -22.88
CA GLU A 239 -17.14 -3.54 -23.46
C GLU A 239 -16.76 -4.20 -24.79
N ALA A 240 -16.12 -3.45 -25.70
CA ALA A 240 -15.69 -3.97 -26.99
C ALA A 240 -14.73 -5.17 -26.85
N GLN A 241 -13.76 -5.10 -25.94
CA GLN A 241 -12.83 -6.22 -25.69
C GLN A 241 -13.54 -7.44 -25.07
N ILE A 242 -14.45 -7.22 -24.10
CA ILE A 242 -15.23 -8.29 -23.48
C ILE A 242 -16.09 -8.99 -24.52
N LEU A 243 -16.82 -8.24 -25.34
CA LEU A 243 -17.67 -8.79 -26.40
C LEU A 243 -16.85 -9.58 -27.42
N ARG A 244 -15.68 -9.06 -27.83
CA ARG A 244 -14.75 -9.79 -28.70
C ARG A 244 -14.34 -11.15 -28.11
N HIS A 245 -14.01 -11.22 -26.83
CA HIS A 245 -13.69 -12.49 -26.18
C HIS A 245 -14.91 -13.42 -26.08
N VAL A 246 -16.10 -12.89 -25.82
CA VAL A 246 -17.36 -13.65 -25.81
C VAL A 246 -17.66 -14.25 -27.19
N GLU A 247 -17.47 -13.48 -28.26
CA GLU A 247 -17.62 -13.93 -29.64
C GLU A 247 -16.66 -15.06 -29.97
N ILE A 248 -15.36 -14.91 -29.66
CA ILE A 248 -14.34 -15.94 -29.89
C ILE A 248 -14.70 -17.23 -29.15
N ARG A 249 -15.13 -17.15 -27.88
CA ARG A 249 -15.60 -18.30 -27.12
C ARG A 249 -16.80 -18.97 -27.81
N ASN A 250 -17.77 -18.19 -28.26
CA ASN A 250 -18.95 -18.70 -28.95
C ASN A 250 -18.61 -19.32 -30.32
N GLU A 251 -17.59 -18.83 -31.02
CA GLU A 251 -17.07 -19.49 -32.22
C GLU A 251 -16.49 -20.86 -31.90
N ILE A 252 -15.66 -20.97 -30.85
CA ILE A 252 -15.04 -22.24 -30.45
C ILE A 252 -16.11 -23.28 -30.11
N VAL A 253 -17.17 -22.89 -29.39
CA VAL A 253 -18.30 -23.78 -29.03
C VAL A 253 -19.03 -24.32 -30.26
N LYS A 254 -19.00 -23.61 -31.40
CA LYS A 254 -19.65 -24.05 -32.64
C LYS A 254 -18.80 -25.03 -33.45
N ILE A 255 -17.53 -25.22 -33.12
CA ILE A 255 -16.66 -26.17 -33.81
C ILE A 255 -17.05 -27.59 -33.39
N ILE A 256 -17.10 -28.50 -34.36
CA ILE A 256 -17.42 -29.91 -34.13
C ILE A 256 -16.41 -30.57 -33.15
N LEU A 257 -16.95 -31.33 -32.21
CA LEU A 257 -16.18 -31.96 -31.12
C LEU A 257 -15.45 -33.25 -31.56
N THR A 258 -16.01 -33.94 -32.55
CA THR A 258 -15.48 -35.21 -33.05
C THR A 258 -15.49 -35.17 -34.57
N VAL A 259 -14.31 -35.33 -35.17
CA VAL A 259 -14.08 -35.11 -36.61
C VAL A 259 -13.73 -36.45 -37.25
N PRO A 260 -14.60 -37.04 -38.07
CA PRO A 260 -14.25 -38.22 -38.86
C PRO A 260 -13.24 -37.83 -39.96
N LEU A 261 -12.11 -38.53 -39.99
CA LEU A 261 -10.99 -38.36 -40.92
C LEU A 261 -10.56 -39.73 -41.48
N ASN A 262 -11.51 -40.44 -42.06
CA ASN A 262 -11.38 -41.79 -42.60
C ASN A 262 -10.89 -42.80 -41.55
N LEU A 263 -9.59 -43.18 -41.52
CA LEU A 263 -9.05 -44.11 -40.52
C LEU A 263 -9.21 -43.59 -39.08
N TYR A 264 -9.11 -42.27 -38.91
CA TYR A 264 -9.10 -41.62 -37.60
C TYR A 264 -10.41 -40.91 -37.29
N SER A 265 -10.78 -40.91 -36.01
CA SER A 265 -11.77 -40.00 -35.43
C SER A 265 -11.04 -39.05 -34.49
N LEU A 266 -10.98 -37.77 -34.84
CA LEU A 266 -10.26 -36.76 -34.06
C LEU A 266 -11.18 -36.21 -32.97
N GLU A 267 -10.82 -36.42 -31.71
CA GLU A 267 -11.52 -35.89 -30.55
C GLU A 267 -10.90 -34.55 -30.12
N CYS A 268 -11.68 -33.48 -30.26
CA CYS A 268 -11.27 -32.11 -29.99
C CYS A 268 -11.78 -31.56 -28.65
N ASN A 269 -12.53 -32.36 -27.87
CA ASN A 269 -13.16 -31.94 -26.60
C ASN A 269 -12.18 -31.24 -25.65
N GLY A 270 -11.06 -31.91 -25.33
CA GLY A 270 -10.07 -31.39 -24.40
C GLY A 270 -9.41 -30.09 -24.88
N LEU A 271 -9.11 -30.01 -26.19
CA LEU A 271 -8.60 -28.81 -26.83
C LEU A 271 -9.60 -27.65 -26.73
N HIS A 272 -10.88 -27.90 -27.03
CA HIS A 272 -11.92 -26.87 -27.01
C HIS A 272 -12.17 -26.35 -25.60
N GLU A 273 -12.29 -27.22 -24.59
CA GLU A 273 -12.41 -26.79 -23.19
C GLU A 273 -11.22 -25.92 -22.78
N ASN A 274 -9.99 -26.34 -23.10
CA ASN A 274 -8.80 -25.59 -22.75
C ASN A 274 -8.77 -24.19 -23.43
N LEU A 275 -9.08 -24.11 -24.73
CA LEU A 275 -9.16 -22.84 -25.45
C LEU A 275 -10.26 -21.93 -24.89
N LYS A 276 -11.45 -22.46 -24.61
CA LYS A 276 -12.55 -21.70 -24.00
C LYS A 276 -12.13 -21.13 -22.65
N ASP A 277 -11.50 -21.93 -21.80
CA ASP A 277 -11.02 -21.49 -20.49
C ASP A 277 -9.97 -20.39 -20.62
N ARG A 278 -9.04 -20.51 -21.58
CA ARG A 278 -8.05 -19.45 -21.87
C ARG A 278 -8.72 -18.13 -22.28
N VAL A 279 -9.72 -18.18 -23.16
CA VAL A 279 -10.47 -16.99 -23.59
C VAL A 279 -11.27 -16.38 -22.43
N VAL A 280 -11.96 -17.22 -21.65
CA VAL A 280 -12.75 -16.78 -20.49
C VAL A 280 -11.85 -16.14 -19.43
N ARG A 281 -10.67 -16.72 -19.15
CA ARG A 281 -9.70 -16.11 -18.22
C ARG A 281 -9.28 -14.70 -18.65
N GLN A 282 -9.07 -14.45 -19.96
CA GLN A 282 -8.75 -13.11 -20.43
C GLN A 282 -9.92 -12.13 -20.27
N LYS A 283 -11.15 -12.56 -20.61
CA LYS A 283 -12.36 -11.77 -20.34
C LYS A 283 -12.48 -11.42 -18.86
N ASP A 284 -12.30 -12.41 -17.99
CA ASP A 284 -12.49 -12.23 -16.54
C ASP A 284 -11.45 -11.29 -15.94
N ARG A 285 -10.22 -11.25 -16.47
CA ARG A 285 -9.22 -10.24 -16.08
C ARG A 285 -9.68 -8.81 -16.38
N LEU A 286 -10.33 -8.57 -17.52
CA LEU A 286 -10.88 -7.26 -17.86
C LEU A 286 -12.00 -6.87 -16.89
N VAL A 287 -12.93 -7.78 -16.64
CA VAL A 287 -14.06 -7.56 -15.71
C VAL A 287 -13.56 -7.30 -14.29
N LEU A 288 -12.62 -8.12 -13.80
CA LEU A 288 -12.03 -7.98 -12.47
C LEU A 288 -11.36 -6.61 -12.27
N TYR A 289 -10.64 -6.12 -13.28
CA TYR A 289 -10.05 -4.79 -13.23
C TYR A 289 -11.12 -3.70 -13.04
N CYS A 290 -12.23 -3.77 -13.78
CA CYS A 290 -13.34 -2.83 -13.62
C CYS A 290 -13.98 -2.92 -12.21
N ILE A 291 -14.12 -4.13 -11.65
CA ILE A 291 -14.60 -4.34 -10.28
C ILE A 291 -13.67 -3.67 -9.26
N GLU A 292 -12.36 -3.91 -9.38
CA GLU A 292 -11.36 -3.35 -8.47
C GLU A 292 -11.34 -1.82 -8.52
N ASN A 293 -11.34 -1.24 -9.72
CA ASN A 293 -11.41 0.21 -9.89
C ASN A 293 -12.70 0.81 -9.29
N ASN A 294 -13.84 0.13 -9.47
CA ASN A 294 -15.09 0.56 -8.85
C ASN A 294 -15.04 0.48 -7.32
N ARG A 295 -14.46 -0.60 -6.76
CA ARG A 295 -14.26 -0.74 -5.30
C ARG A 295 -13.36 0.35 -4.74
N GLU A 296 -12.24 0.66 -5.41
CA GLU A 296 -11.31 1.71 -4.98
C GLU A 296 -11.96 3.09 -5.02
N THR A 297 -12.67 3.40 -6.10
CA THR A 297 -13.43 4.66 -6.20
C THR A 297 -14.45 4.77 -5.08
N ASN A 298 -15.25 3.73 -4.87
CA ASN A 298 -16.25 3.71 -3.80
C ASN A 298 -15.62 3.88 -2.41
N LYS A 299 -14.48 3.23 -2.12
CA LYS A 299 -13.75 3.42 -0.86
C LYS A 299 -13.27 4.86 -0.70
N SER A 300 -12.74 5.45 -1.77
CA SER A 300 -12.28 6.85 -1.76
C SER A 300 -13.41 7.83 -1.51
N ILE A 301 -14.58 7.61 -2.12
CA ILE A 301 -15.78 8.44 -1.90
C ILE A 301 -16.24 8.35 -0.45
N CYS A 302 -16.41 7.14 0.10
CA CYS A 302 -16.80 6.97 1.50
C CYS A 302 -15.83 7.67 2.46
N ARG A 303 -14.52 7.48 2.28
CA ARG A 303 -13.49 8.13 3.11
C ARG A 303 -13.59 9.64 3.07
N ALA A 304 -13.81 10.22 1.88
CA ALA A 304 -13.94 11.67 1.76
C ALA A 304 -15.18 12.20 2.51
N TYR A 305 -16.30 11.48 2.48
CA TYR A 305 -17.47 11.85 3.27
C TYR A 305 -17.27 11.65 4.78
N ASP A 306 -16.61 10.56 5.19
CA ASP A 306 -16.23 10.33 6.58
C ASP A 306 -15.36 11.48 7.11
N GLU A 307 -14.35 11.92 6.35
CA GLU A 307 -13.48 13.04 6.70
C GLU A 307 -14.25 14.35 6.85
N ILE A 308 -15.23 14.61 5.96
CA ILE A 308 -16.12 15.77 6.08
C ILE A 308 -16.91 15.68 7.38
N ALA A 309 -17.58 14.56 7.62
CA ALA A 309 -18.42 14.33 8.79
C ALA A 309 -17.62 14.45 10.10
N GLU A 310 -16.40 13.90 10.14
CA GLU A 310 -15.52 13.98 11.29
C GLU A 310 -15.07 15.42 11.53
N LYS A 311 -14.58 16.12 10.51
CA LYS A 311 -14.04 17.49 10.67
C LYS A 311 -15.12 18.48 11.10
N VAL A 312 -16.31 18.44 10.52
CA VAL A 312 -17.43 19.33 10.92
C VAL A 312 -18.07 18.93 12.25
N GLY A 313 -17.97 17.64 12.62
CA GLY A 313 -18.46 17.11 13.88
C GLY A 313 -17.59 17.44 15.10
N ARG A 314 -16.32 17.81 14.89
CA ARG A 314 -15.39 18.17 15.96
C ARG A 314 -15.89 19.39 16.75
N GLN A 315 -15.59 19.38 18.05
CA GLN A 315 -15.87 20.50 18.95
C GLN A 315 -14.64 21.42 18.98
N PRO A 316 -14.74 22.67 18.50
CA PRO A 316 -13.62 23.60 18.49
C PRO A 316 -13.23 23.98 19.92
N GLN A 317 -11.92 24.01 20.20
CA GLN A 317 -11.34 24.38 21.48
C GLN A 317 -10.88 25.85 21.52
N SER A 318 -10.76 26.48 20.35
CA SER A 318 -10.37 27.89 20.21
C SER A 318 -11.22 28.60 19.17
N THR A 319 -11.22 29.94 19.22
CA THR A 319 -11.85 30.79 18.21
C THR A 319 -11.28 30.53 16.81
N ALA A 320 -9.97 30.28 16.70
CA ALA A 320 -9.32 29.98 15.43
C ALA A 320 -9.82 28.65 14.84
N GLU A 321 -9.90 27.60 15.65
CA GLU A 321 -10.45 26.30 15.22
C GLU A 321 -11.93 26.41 14.83
N LEU A 322 -12.72 27.23 15.54
CA LEU A 322 -14.13 27.44 15.20
C LEU A 322 -14.27 28.06 13.79
N VAL A 323 -13.51 29.12 13.51
CA VAL A 323 -13.52 29.77 12.20
C VAL A 323 -13.03 28.81 11.11
N GLU A 324 -11.94 28.06 11.37
CA GLU A 324 -11.41 27.07 10.41
C GLU A 324 -12.45 25.98 10.07
N ILE A 325 -13.15 25.43 11.07
CA ILE A 325 -14.19 24.43 10.84
C ILE A 325 -15.36 25.02 10.07
N MET A 326 -15.75 26.27 10.33
CA MET A 326 -16.82 26.95 9.60
C MET A 326 -16.45 27.23 8.14
N GLU A 327 -15.22 27.69 7.87
CA GLU A 327 -14.71 27.87 6.50
C GLU A 327 -14.68 26.53 5.75
N PHE A 328 -14.20 25.47 6.40
CA PHE A 328 -14.20 24.13 5.84
C PHE A 328 -15.63 23.62 5.55
N LEU A 329 -16.60 23.91 6.43
CA LEU A 329 -18.01 23.55 6.23
C LEU A 329 -18.57 24.26 4.99
N THR A 330 -18.34 25.55 4.84
CA THR A 330 -18.77 26.33 3.67
C THR A 330 -18.15 25.78 2.39
N GLN A 331 -16.83 25.54 2.39
CA GLN A 331 -16.13 24.94 1.25
C GLN A 331 -16.67 23.54 0.91
N SER A 332 -17.00 22.75 1.93
CA SER A 332 -17.54 21.41 1.76
C SER A 332 -18.89 21.42 1.07
N ILE A 333 -19.80 22.31 1.50
CA ILE A 333 -21.13 22.49 0.89
C ILE A 333 -21.02 22.98 -0.55
N GLU A 334 -20.19 24.00 -0.81
CA GLU A 334 -20.16 24.67 -2.11
C GLU A 334 -19.40 23.89 -3.20
N LYS A 335 -18.36 23.13 -2.82
CA LYS A 335 -17.43 22.52 -3.79
C LYS A 335 -17.24 21.03 -3.57
N THR A 336 -16.89 20.62 -2.35
CA THR A 336 -16.44 19.24 -2.10
C THR A 336 -17.56 18.23 -2.32
N VAL A 337 -18.77 18.49 -1.80
CA VAL A 337 -19.92 17.60 -1.97
C VAL A 337 -20.31 17.47 -3.45
N PHE A 338 -20.30 18.57 -4.20
CA PHE A 338 -20.58 18.55 -5.64
C PHE A 338 -19.57 17.69 -6.43
N ASN A 339 -18.28 17.82 -6.13
CA ASN A 339 -17.24 17.01 -6.75
C ASN A 339 -17.38 15.52 -6.39
N LEU A 340 -17.82 15.19 -5.17
CA LEU A 340 -18.09 13.82 -4.75
C LEU A 340 -19.32 13.25 -5.46
N ASP A 341 -20.36 14.05 -5.68
CA ASP A 341 -21.55 13.63 -6.43
C ASP A 341 -21.22 13.29 -7.90
N PHE A 342 -20.35 14.07 -8.54
CA PHE A 342 -19.82 13.73 -9.87
C PHE A 342 -19.13 12.35 -9.87
N LYS A 343 -18.27 12.09 -8.88
CA LYS A 343 -17.59 10.78 -8.73
C LYS A 343 -18.57 9.63 -8.46
N ILE A 344 -19.65 9.88 -7.71
CA ILE A 344 -20.75 8.91 -7.53
C ILE A 344 -21.40 8.61 -8.88
N GLY A 345 -21.62 9.63 -9.71
CA GLY A 345 -22.12 9.45 -11.08
C GLY A 345 -21.24 8.53 -11.92
N GLU A 346 -19.91 8.67 -11.84
CA GLU A 346 -18.98 7.75 -12.50
C GLU A 346 -19.04 6.33 -11.92
N ALA A 347 -19.09 6.19 -10.60
CA ALA A 347 -19.24 4.89 -9.94
C ALA A 347 -20.55 4.20 -10.35
N LYS A 348 -21.64 4.96 -10.49
CA LYS A 348 -22.93 4.45 -10.97
C LYS A 348 -22.85 3.96 -12.42
N ARG A 349 -22.19 4.70 -13.31
CA ARG A 349 -21.96 4.26 -14.70
C ARG A 349 -21.17 2.95 -14.75
N ARG A 350 -20.08 2.85 -13.96
CA ARG A 350 -19.28 1.62 -13.85
C ARG A 350 -20.09 0.46 -13.27
N LEU A 351 -20.91 0.71 -12.23
CA LEU A 351 -21.77 -0.32 -11.66
C LEU A 351 -22.77 -0.84 -12.70
N MET A 352 -23.41 0.03 -13.46
CA MET A 352 -24.36 -0.39 -14.51
C MET A 352 -23.70 -1.33 -15.52
N PHE A 353 -22.51 -0.95 -16.00
CA PHE A 353 -21.69 -1.81 -16.86
C PHE A 353 -21.36 -3.16 -16.19
N LEU A 354 -20.96 -3.14 -14.92
CA LEU A 354 -20.61 -4.38 -14.20
C LEU A 354 -21.80 -5.32 -14.02
N LEU A 355 -23.03 -4.83 -13.93
CA LEU A 355 -24.22 -5.69 -13.78
C LEU A 355 -24.45 -6.60 -14.99
N ASP A 356 -23.97 -6.22 -16.17
CA ASP A 356 -24.09 -7.03 -17.39
C ASP A 356 -23.02 -8.14 -17.48
N TYR A 357 -21.89 -7.98 -16.78
CA TYR A 357 -20.71 -8.85 -16.96
C TYR A 357 -20.18 -9.52 -15.69
N ALA A 358 -20.58 -9.06 -14.51
CA ALA A 358 -20.07 -9.51 -13.21
C ALA A 358 -21.20 -9.92 -12.26
N LEU A 359 -20.92 -10.95 -11.47
CA LEU A 359 -21.72 -11.25 -10.27
C LEU A 359 -21.18 -10.46 -9.10
N MET A 360 -22.03 -9.64 -8.49
CA MET A 360 -21.65 -8.75 -7.39
C MET A 360 -21.78 -9.48 -6.04
N PRO A 361 -20.67 -9.69 -5.29
CA PRO A 361 -20.74 -10.19 -3.93
C PRO A 361 -21.51 -9.24 -3.00
N ASN A 362 -22.07 -9.79 -1.92
CA ASN A 362 -22.83 -9.02 -0.93
C ASN A 362 -22.06 -7.82 -0.35
N GLU A 363 -20.74 -7.95 -0.16
CA GLU A 363 -19.90 -6.86 0.33
C GLU A 363 -19.86 -5.68 -0.65
N ASP A 364 -19.78 -5.95 -1.96
CA ASP A 364 -19.79 -4.90 -2.97
C ASP A 364 -21.18 -4.25 -3.07
N ILE A 365 -22.26 -5.04 -2.95
CA ILE A 365 -23.63 -4.51 -2.94
C ILE A 365 -23.82 -3.55 -1.77
N LYS A 366 -23.38 -3.95 -0.55
CA LYS A 366 -23.42 -3.07 0.62
C LYS A 366 -22.60 -1.80 0.39
N GLN A 367 -21.38 -1.93 -0.13
CA GLN A 367 -20.50 -0.80 -0.37
C GLN A 367 -21.10 0.20 -1.37
N ASN A 368 -21.66 -0.27 -2.49
CA ASN A 368 -22.37 0.58 -3.46
C ASN A 368 -23.57 1.27 -2.80
N SER A 369 -24.35 0.54 -2.00
CA SER A 369 -25.50 1.09 -1.28
C SER A 369 -25.09 2.23 -0.33
N THR A 370 -24.00 2.04 0.41
CA THR A 370 -23.44 3.08 1.29
C THR A 370 -23.01 4.32 0.48
N VAL A 371 -22.30 4.14 -0.64
CA VAL A 371 -21.89 5.25 -1.52
C VAL A 371 -23.08 6.04 -2.03
N PHE A 372 -24.17 5.37 -2.42
CA PHE A 372 -25.36 6.05 -2.93
C PHE A 372 -26.21 6.70 -1.84
N TYR A 373 -26.08 6.26 -0.60
CA TYR A 373 -26.77 6.86 0.55
C TYR A 373 -26.01 8.07 1.13
N TRP A 374 -24.69 8.11 0.98
CA TRP A 374 -23.83 9.17 1.53
C TRP A 374 -24.26 10.61 1.21
N PRO A 375 -24.70 10.96 -0.03
CA PRO A 375 -25.14 12.31 -0.33
C PRO A 375 -26.30 12.79 0.55
N GLU A 376 -27.26 11.92 0.85
CA GLU A 376 -28.38 12.26 1.73
C GLU A 376 -27.90 12.42 3.18
N LEU A 377 -27.07 11.48 3.63
CA LEU A 377 -26.54 11.47 4.99
C LEU A 377 -25.65 12.69 5.29
N VAL A 378 -24.74 13.03 4.37
CA VAL A 378 -23.80 14.15 4.57
C VAL A 378 -24.53 15.48 4.64
N MET A 379 -25.59 15.68 3.84
CA MET A 379 -26.37 16.92 3.87
C MET A 379 -27.03 17.11 5.24
N GLN A 380 -27.60 16.05 5.82
CA GLN A 380 -28.15 16.10 7.18
C GLN A 380 -27.08 16.41 8.24
N ILE A 381 -25.88 15.84 8.09
CA ILE A 381 -24.75 16.10 9.00
C ILE A 381 -24.29 17.56 8.88
N LEU A 382 -24.18 18.08 7.66
CA LEU A 382 -23.75 19.44 7.38
C LEU A 382 -24.76 20.46 7.92
N GLU A 383 -26.06 20.30 7.63
CA GLU A 383 -27.12 21.18 8.13
C GLU A 383 -27.15 21.24 9.67
N LYS A 384 -27.09 20.07 10.32
CA LYS A 384 -27.06 19.98 11.78
C LYS A 384 -25.83 20.66 12.38
N ASN A 385 -24.65 20.43 11.80
CA ASN A 385 -23.42 21.05 12.29
C ASN A 385 -23.33 22.53 11.96
N GLN A 386 -23.88 22.99 10.84
CA GLN A 386 -23.97 24.41 10.51
C GLN A 386 -24.76 25.17 11.57
N ALA A 387 -25.96 24.68 11.93
CA ALA A 387 -26.77 25.28 12.99
C ALA A 387 -26.04 25.28 14.35
N ARG A 388 -25.37 24.16 14.69
CA ARG A 388 -24.59 24.03 15.93
C ARG A 388 -23.42 25.01 15.99
N LEU A 389 -22.64 25.11 14.91
CA LEU A 389 -21.45 25.95 14.83
C LEU A 389 -21.83 27.44 14.79
N GLN A 390 -22.93 27.79 14.11
CA GLN A 390 -23.45 29.15 14.11
C GLN A 390 -23.89 29.60 15.51
N ALA A 391 -24.65 28.76 16.23
CA ALA A 391 -25.03 29.06 17.61
C ALA A 391 -23.81 29.15 18.56
N LEU A 392 -22.79 28.32 18.33
CA LEU A 392 -21.54 28.39 19.09
C LEU A 392 -20.78 29.68 18.79
N ARG A 393 -20.73 30.09 17.53
CA ARG A 393 -20.12 31.36 17.07
C ARG A 393 -20.78 32.55 17.75
N GLU A 394 -22.10 32.66 17.69
CA GLU A 394 -22.85 33.74 18.36
C GLU A 394 -22.51 33.80 19.86
N LYS A 395 -22.51 32.65 20.54
CA LYS A 395 -22.14 32.56 21.96
C LYS A 395 -20.69 32.96 22.24
N THR A 396 -19.74 32.62 21.36
CA THR A 396 -18.33 33.03 21.52
C THR A 396 -18.12 34.50 21.21
N GLU A 397 -18.81 35.05 20.23
CA GLU A 397 -18.81 36.49 19.91
C GLU A 397 -19.35 37.31 21.09
N ASP A 398 -20.45 36.88 21.71
CA ASP A 398 -21.00 37.55 22.90
C ASP A 398 -20.03 37.49 24.09
N LYS A 399 -19.40 36.34 24.34
CA LYS A 399 -18.35 36.22 25.36
C LYS A 399 -17.14 37.12 25.07
N LEU A 400 -16.77 37.30 23.81
CA LEU A 400 -15.69 38.20 23.42
C LEU A 400 -16.09 39.66 23.69
N ARG A 401 -17.31 40.07 23.34
CA ARG A 401 -17.84 41.40 23.67
C ARG A 401 -17.85 41.66 25.18
N ASP A 402 -18.28 40.69 25.98
CA ASP A 402 -18.24 40.78 27.45
C ASP A 402 -16.81 40.91 27.99
N ARG A 403 -15.85 40.17 27.41
CA ARG A 403 -14.42 40.27 27.79
C ARG A 403 -13.85 41.63 27.41
N LEU A 404 -14.18 42.16 26.24
CA LEU A 404 -13.77 43.50 25.80
C LEU A 404 -14.32 44.58 26.74
N ALA A 405 -15.60 44.51 27.11
CA ALA A 405 -16.20 45.44 28.07
C ALA A 405 -15.52 45.36 29.45
N LYS A 406 -15.28 44.15 29.96
CA LYS A 406 -14.55 43.96 31.23
C LYS A 406 -13.10 44.44 31.13
N PHE A 407 -12.45 44.28 29.99
CA PHE A 407 -11.09 44.75 29.77
C PHE A 407 -11.03 46.29 29.74
N ASP A 408 -12.00 46.94 29.11
CA ASP A 408 -12.16 48.40 29.14
C ASP A 408 -12.37 48.90 30.58
N ASP A 409 -13.17 48.21 31.40
CA ASP A 409 -13.34 48.55 32.82
C ASP A 409 -12.06 48.34 33.64
N LYS A 410 -11.30 47.25 33.40
CA LYS A 410 -9.96 47.06 34.00
C LYS A 410 -9.01 48.21 33.66
N LEU A 411 -9.03 48.69 32.42
CA LEU A 411 -8.22 49.83 31.98
C LEU A 411 -8.66 51.12 32.68
N LYS A 412 -9.98 51.39 32.78
CA LYS A 412 -10.51 52.55 33.52
C LYS A 412 -10.10 52.52 34.99
N ASP A 413 -10.17 51.37 35.65
CA ASP A 413 -9.79 51.24 37.06
C ASP A 413 -8.29 51.40 37.27
N MET A 414 -7.46 50.89 36.35
CA MET A 414 -6.02 51.11 36.40
C MET A 414 -5.64 52.56 36.07
N LEU A 415 -6.36 53.23 35.18
CA LEU A 415 -6.24 54.67 34.96
C LEU A 415 -6.58 55.45 36.24
N LYS A 416 -7.72 55.16 36.89
CA LYS A 416 -8.08 55.76 38.18
C LYS A 416 -7.03 55.50 39.26
N ARG A 417 -6.42 54.31 39.27
CA ARG A 417 -5.37 53.96 40.23
C ARG A 417 -4.08 54.77 40.01
N VAL A 418 -3.70 54.97 38.74
CA VAL A 418 -2.57 55.86 38.36
C VAL A 418 -2.90 57.33 38.66
N GLU A 419 -4.12 57.78 38.41
CA GLU A 419 -4.59 59.12 38.76
C GLU A 419 -4.65 59.34 40.27
N GLY A 420 -5.12 58.36 41.04
CA GLY A 420 -5.10 58.38 42.50
C GLY A 420 -3.68 58.48 43.07
N TYR A 421 -2.67 58.00 42.32
CA TYR A 421 -1.25 58.17 42.65
C TYR A 421 -0.79 59.65 42.63
N LYS A 422 -1.55 60.56 41.99
CA LYS A 422 -1.35 62.02 42.13
C LYS A 422 -1.66 62.49 43.56
N SER A 423 -2.59 61.83 44.26
CA SER A 423 -3.04 62.18 45.61
C SER A 423 -2.32 61.43 46.73
N ILE A 424 -1.68 60.30 46.44
CA ILE A 424 -0.97 59.43 47.42
C ILE A 424 0.19 60.13 48.16
N GLY A 425 0.57 61.34 47.76
CA GLY A 425 1.44 62.18 48.58
C GLY A 425 0.84 62.67 49.91
N ASP A 426 -0.32 62.15 50.36
CA ASP A 426 -0.81 62.33 51.73
C ASP A 426 0.06 61.63 52.80
N ASP A 427 0.89 60.65 52.45
CA ASP A 427 1.95 60.15 53.36
C ASP A 427 2.98 61.27 53.67
N TYR A 428 3.08 62.31 52.83
CA TYR A 428 3.92 63.49 53.06
C TYR A 428 3.35 64.43 54.15
N LYS A 429 2.04 64.38 54.43
CA LYS A 429 1.40 65.18 55.49
C LYS A 429 1.88 64.76 56.89
N LEU A 430 2.19 63.48 57.08
CA LEU A 430 2.82 62.96 58.30
C LEU A 430 4.28 63.44 58.47
N LEU A 431 4.95 63.80 57.37
CA LEU A 431 6.34 64.24 57.36
C LEU A 431 6.49 65.73 57.73
N GLU A 432 5.52 66.57 57.37
CA GLU A 432 5.48 67.98 57.79
C GLU A 432 5.29 68.12 59.31
N MET A 433 4.58 67.17 59.92
CA MET A 433 4.42 67.09 61.39
C MET A 433 5.69 66.61 62.11
N THR A 434 6.46 65.69 61.53
CA THR A 434 7.70 65.18 62.15
C THR A 434 8.91 66.11 61.98
N LYS A 435 8.95 66.95 60.93
CA LYS A 435 9.96 68.03 60.82
C LYS A 435 9.84 69.10 61.91
N LYS A 436 8.65 69.34 62.47
CA LYS A 436 8.47 70.21 63.65
C LYS A 436 9.03 69.60 64.95
N ALA A 437 9.44 68.33 64.95
CA ALA A 437 9.95 67.62 66.13
C ALA A 437 11.47 67.34 66.11
N GLY A 438 12.23 67.88 65.15
CA GLY A 438 13.70 67.87 65.21
C GLY A 438 14.38 66.50 65.02
N MET A 439 13.76 65.57 64.29
CA MET A 439 14.38 64.30 63.92
C MET A 439 14.64 64.25 62.41
N ASP A 440 15.92 64.22 62.00
CA ASP A 440 16.34 63.78 60.66
C ASP A 440 16.08 62.27 60.54
N ARG A 441 14.87 61.89 60.13
CA ARG A 441 14.61 60.54 59.63
C ARG A 441 14.42 60.62 58.12
N ASP A 442 15.13 59.75 57.40
CA ASP A 442 14.91 59.51 55.98
C ASP A 442 13.46 59.10 55.73
N ILE A 443 12.91 59.46 54.56
CA ILE A 443 11.55 59.12 54.14
C ILE A 443 11.40 57.59 54.20
N PRO A 444 10.65 57.03 55.17
CA PRO A 444 10.53 55.59 55.32
C PRO A 444 9.37 55.13 54.45
N ASP A 445 9.59 55.02 53.12
CA ASP A 445 8.91 54.07 52.22
C ASP A 445 9.14 54.31 50.70
N ALA A 446 10.28 54.89 50.27
CA ALA A 446 10.58 55.00 48.83
C ALA A 446 10.58 53.63 48.12
N ALA A 447 11.03 52.58 48.80
CA ALA A 447 11.00 51.20 48.32
C ALA A 447 9.56 50.68 48.11
N ARG A 448 8.62 51.06 48.97
CA ARG A 448 7.20 50.67 48.84
C ARG A 448 6.56 51.29 47.61
N HIS A 449 6.82 52.58 47.34
CA HIS A 449 6.32 53.23 46.13
C HIS A 449 6.91 52.63 44.84
N VAL A 450 8.20 52.28 44.87
CA VAL A 450 8.87 51.55 43.77
C VAL A 450 8.23 50.18 43.55
N ASN A 451 7.94 49.43 44.62
CA ASN A 451 7.29 48.12 44.53
C ASN A 451 5.86 48.22 43.98
N ILE A 452 5.05 49.18 44.44
CA ILE A 452 3.69 49.40 43.94
C ILE A 452 3.71 49.76 42.45
N LEU A 453 4.64 50.62 42.04
CA LEU A 453 4.80 51.00 40.64
C LEU A 453 5.32 49.83 39.78
N SER A 454 6.27 49.03 40.26
CA SER A 454 6.71 47.82 39.55
C SER A 454 5.56 46.82 39.37
N GLU A 455 4.73 46.61 40.39
CA GLU A 455 3.57 45.73 40.33
C GLU A 455 2.52 46.23 39.32
N MET A 456 2.22 47.53 39.32
CA MET A 456 1.38 48.13 38.29
C MET A 456 2.00 47.97 36.88
N GLY A 457 3.34 47.97 36.76
CA GLY A 457 4.03 47.74 35.50
C GLY A 457 3.78 46.33 34.96
N LYS A 458 3.91 45.32 35.83
CA LYS A 458 3.60 43.93 35.48
C LYS A 458 2.15 43.76 35.03
N GLN A 459 1.19 44.36 35.75
CA GLN A 459 -0.23 44.32 35.38
C GLN A 459 -0.50 44.98 34.01
N ILE A 460 0.21 46.06 33.68
CA ILE A 460 0.10 46.71 32.37
C ILE A 460 0.66 45.82 31.26
N ASP A 461 1.76 45.12 31.50
CA ASP A 461 2.31 44.17 30.51
C ASP A 461 1.40 42.94 30.34
N GLU A 462 0.75 42.47 31.41
CA GLU A 462 -0.32 41.48 31.32
C GLU A 462 -1.49 41.97 30.47
N PHE A 463 -1.90 43.24 30.62
CA PHE A 463 -2.94 43.83 29.78
C PHE A 463 -2.54 43.93 28.31
N LYS A 464 -1.27 44.21 28.00
CA LYS A 464 -0.78 44.18 26.60
C LYS A 464 -0.92 42.79 25.98
N ASN A 465 -0.56 41.76 26.74
CA ASN A 465 -0.68 40.37 26.28
C ASN A 465 -2.15 39.95 26.13
N GLU A 466 -3.02 40.32 27.09
CA GLU A 466 -4.47 40.08 27.02
C GLU A 466 -5.06 40.81 25.80
N LEU A 467 -4.63 42.04 25.53
CA LEU A 467 -5.04 42.81 24.36
C LEU A 467 -4.64 42.15 23.04
N GLU A 468 -3.40 41.66 22.92
CA GLU A 468 -2.96 40.98 21.71
C GLU A 468 -3.80 39.73 21.42
N GLN A 469 -4.20 39.00 22.47
CA GLN A 469 -5.09 37.84 22.35
C GLN A 469 -6.51 38.26 21.94
N LEU A 470 -7.08 39.30 22.56
CA LEU A 470 -8.40 39.82 22.21
C LEU A 470 -8.45 40.31 20.76
N ASN A 471 -7.45 41.07 20.31
CA ASN A 471 -7.36 41.56 18.94
C ASN A 471 -7.21 40.43 17.92
N LYS A 472 -6.50 39.35 18.26
CA LYS A 472 -6.44 38.13 17.43
C LYS A 472 -7.82 37.48 17.30
N GLU A 473 -8.58 37.38 18.40
CA GLU A 473 -9.94 36.86 18.38
C GLU A 473 -10.92 37.77 17.60
N GLU A 474 -10.82 39.11 17.75
CA GLU A 474 -11.60 40.09 16.97
C GLU A 474 -11.33 39.96 15.47
N ALA A 475 -10.06 39.85 15.07
CA ALA A 475 -9.67 39.68 13.67
C ALA A 475 -10.23 38.39 13.07
N LEU A 476 -10.23 37.29 13.83
CA LEU A 476 -10.77 35.99 13.38
C LEU A 476 -12.28 36.05 13.12
N PHE A 477 -13.04 36.81 13.92
CA PHE A 477 -14.47 37.03 13.67
C PHE A 477 -14.76 38.14 12.65
N GLY A 478 -13.74 38.86 12.18
CA GLY A 478 -13.89 39.98 11.26
C GLY A 478 -14.45 41.24 11.92
N PHE A 479 -14.29 41.40 13.23
CA PHE A 479 -14.64 42.63 13.93
C PHE A 479 -13.62 43.73 13.65
N GLU A 480 -14.03 45.00 13.77
CA GLU A 480 -13.09 46.11 13.77
C GLU A 480 -12.19 46.01 15.01
N LEU A 481 -10.87 46.10 14.81
CA LEU A 481 -9.91 45.98 15.91
C LEU A 481 -10.11 47.11 16.92
N SER A 482 -10.40 46.72 18.16
CA SER A 482 -10.61 47.66 19.24
C SER A 482 -9.34 48.46 19.51
N GLN A 483 -9.44 49.79 19.44
CA GLN A 483 -8.35 50.68 19.81
C GLN A 483 -8.45 51.03 21.29
N PHE A 484 -7.36 50.83 22.02
CA PHE A 484 -7.30 51.14 23.46
C PHE A 484 -6.33 52.32 23.72
N PRO A 485 -6.67 53.55 23.32
CA PRO A 485 -5.85 54.73 23.60
C PRO A 485 -5.64 54.96 25.10
N MET A 486 -6.56 54.45 25.93
CA MET A 486 -6.46 54.48 27.38
C MET A 486 -5.21 53.75 27.91
N LEU A 487 -4.76 52.66 27.26
CA LEU A 487 -3.53 51.96 27.64
C LEU A 487 -2.28 52.84 27.44
N ASN A 488 -2.23 53.56 26.31
CA ASN A 488 -1.15 54.52 26.04
C ASN A 488 -1.20 55.71 27.00
N GLN A 489 -2.41 56.15 27.37
CA GLN A 489 -2.61 57.20 28.38
C GLN A 489 -2.11 56.75 29.76
N ILE A 490 -2.41 55.51 30.19
CA ILE A 490 -1.92 54.93 31.45
C ILE A 490 -0.39 54.90 31.48
N LEU A 491 0.25 54.42 30.40
CA LEU A 491 1.70 54.38 30.27
C LEU A 491 2.32 55.78 30.35
N SER A 492 1.75 56.74 29.64
CA SER A 492 2.23 58.13 29.65
C SER A 492 2.03 58.82 31.00
N MET A 493 0.93 58.55 31.70
CA MET A 493 0.67 59.13 33.03
C MET A 493 1.53 58.50 34.12
N LYS A 494 1.86 57.20 34.01
CA LYS A 494 2.68 56.46 34.96
C LYS A 494 4.18 56.84 34.87
N ASP A 495 4.70 57.04 33.67
CA ASP A 495 6.13 57.28 33.42
C ASP A 495 6.79 58.38 34.29
N PRO A 496 6.16 59.55 34.52
CA PRO A 496 6.69 60.56 35.44
C PRO A 496 6.81 60.05 36.90
N PHE A 497 5.87 59.23 37.36
CA PHE A 497 5.88 58.67 38.72
C PHE A 497 6.94 57.59 38.89
N ASP A 498 7.12 56.73 37.87
CA ASP A 498 8.24 55.78 37.83
C ASP A 498 9.55 56.55 37.96
N LYS A 499 9.79 57.53 37.07
CA LYS A 499 11.01 58.33 37.10
C LYS A 499 11.19 59.05 38.43
N LEU A 500 10.14 59.56 39.06
CA LEU A 500 10.23 60.22 40.37
C LEU A 500 10.70 59.28 41.47
N TRP A 501 9.97 58.18 41.70
CA TRP A 501 10.19 57.32 42.85
C TRP A 501 11.42 56.41 42.67
N PHE A 502 11.69 55.91 41.46
CA PHE A 502 12.92 55.17 41.18
C PHE A 502 14.15 56.07 41.33
N THR A 503 14.10 57.31 40.82
CA THR A 503 15.24 58.23 40.95
C THR A 503 15.42 58.70 42.39
N PHE A 504 14.33 58.93 43.15
CA PHE A 504 14.39 59.26 44.56
C PHE A 504 14.98 58.12 45.41
N HIS A 505 14.46 56.90 45.22
CA HIS A 505 14.96 55.71 45.92
C HIS A 505 16.42 55.42 45.57
N SER A 506 16.78 55.50 44.28
CA SER A 506 18.15 55.31 43.82
C SER A 506 19.08 56.39 44.40
N PHE A 507 18.63 57.65 44.45
CA PHE A 507 19.40 58.72 45.09
C PHE A 507 19.57 58.47 46.59
N GLN A 508 18.53 58.05 47.33
CA GLN A 508 18.68 57.74 48.76
C GLN A 508 19.69 56.60 49.02
N GLN A 509 19.64 55.54 48.22
CA GLN A 509 20.58 54.41 48.34
C GLN A 509 22.01 54.87 48.03
N LYS A 510 22.19 55.59 46.92
CA LYS A 510 23.50 56.10 46.49
C LYS A 510 24.04 57.19 47.41
N GLU A 511 23.21 58.13 47.89
CA GLU A 511 23.57 59.16 48.87
C GLU A 511 24.11 58.54 50.15
N ASN A 512 23.42 57.50 50.67
CA ASN A 512 23.88 56.80 51.86
C ASN A 512 25.21 56.05 51.61
N GLN A 513 25.35 55.41 50.45
CA GLN A 513 26.60 54.76 50.04
C GLN A 513 27.75 55.76 49.88
N TRP A 514 27.51 56.93 49.28
CA TRP A 514 28.53 57.94 49.03
C TRP A 514 28.92 58.74 50.28
N LEU A 515 27.97 59.01 51.19
CA LEU A 515 28.23 59.75 52.43
C LEU A 515 28.83 58.87 53.53
N LYS A 516 28.27 57.68 53.75
CA LYS A 516 28.59 56.81 54.91
C LYS A 516 29.35 55.54 54.53
N GLY A 517 29.43 55.20 53.25
CA GLY A 517 30.30 54.11 52.77
C GLY A 517 31.75 54.56 52.69
N ALA A 518 32.66 53.58 52.56
CA ALA A 518 34.08 53.85 52.38
C ALA A 518 34.30 54.64 51.07
N PHE A 519 34.98 55.78 51.14
CA PHE A 519 35.23 56.60 49.94
C PHE A 519 36.35 56.03 49.06
N MET A 520 37.17 55.13 49.60
CA MET A 520 38.22 54.40 48.88
C MET A 520 37.59 53.50 47.80
N GLY A 521 37.86 53.81 46.52
CA GLY A 521 37.29 53.09 45.37
C GLY A 521 36.04 53.74 44.75
N LEU A 522 35.57 54.88 45.29
CA LEU A 522 34.55 55.70 44.63
C LEU A 522 35.17 56.53 43.50
N ASN A 523 34.49 56.61 42.36
CA ASN A 523 34.88 57.47 41.24
C ASN A 523 34.10 58.80 41.30
N ALA A 524 34.78 59.90 41.58
CA ALA A 524 34.17 61.22 41.70
C ALA A 524 33.55 61.74 40.38
N GLU A 525 34.07 61.32 39.21
CA GLU A 525 33.49 61.70 37.91
C GLU A 525 32.17 60.98 37.67
N GLU A 526 32.12 59.66 37.89
CA GLU A 526 30.89 58.87 37.77
C GLU A 526 29.80 59.33 38.75
N ILE A 527 30.18 59.64 40.00
CA ILE A 527 29.25 60.19 41.00
C ILE A 527 28.71 61.55 40.54
N SER A 528 29.57 62.41 39.99
CA SER A 528 29.16 63.72 39.46
C SER A 528 28.17 63.57 38.28
N GLU A 529 28.41 62.64 37.36
CA GLU A 529 27.52 62.34 36.25
C GLU A 529 26.17 61.77 36.71
N ASP A 530 26.18 60.84 37.66
CA ASP A 530 24.98 60.26 38.28
C ASP A 530 24.14 61.33 38.98
N VAL A 531 24.78 62.13 39.84
CA VAL A 531 24.16 63.26 40.55
C VAL A 531 23.55 64.25 39.57
N GLN A 532 24.25 64.56 38.48
CA GLN A 532 23.78 65.48 37.46
C GLN A 532 22.61 64.90 36.66
N THR A 533 22.62 63.60 36.38
CA THR A 533 21.53 62.91 35.68
C THR A 533 20.28 62.81 36.53
N MET A 534 20.42 62.46 37.81
CA MET A 534 19.33 62.46 38.79
C MET A 534 18.76 63.87 38.98
N TRP A 535 19.63 64.89 39.05
CA TRP A 535 19.22 66.30 39.15
C TRP A 535 18.43 66.76 37.92
N ARG A 536 18.92 66.47 36.70
CA ARG A 536 18.21 66.79 35.44
C ARG A 536 16.85 66.11 35.38
N THR A 537 16.76 64.86 35.85
CA THR A 537 15.52 64.09 35.91
C THR A 537 14.54 64.75 36.88
N MET A 538 14.96 65.04 38.12
CA MET A 538 14.15 65.73 39.12
C MET A 538 13.73 67.15 38.69
N HIS A 539 14.62 67.89 38.03
CA HIS A 539 14.32 69.22 37.47
C HIS A 539 13.28 69.16 36.34
N LYS A 540 13.32 68.14 35.48
CA LYS A 540 12.30 67.93 34.45
C LYS A 540 10.96 67.53 35.10
N LEU A 541 10.98 66.60 36.06
CA LEU A 541 9.79 66.15 36.77
C LEU A 541 9.11 67.27 37.57
N GLN A 542 9.87 68.21 38.12
CA GLN A 542 9.32 69.42 38.76
C GLN A 542 8.39 70.20 37.82
N LYS A 543 8.74 70.28 36.52
CA LYS A 543 7.89 70.91 35.50
C LYS A 543 6.73 70.02 35.09
N SER A 544 6.95 68.71 34.97
CA SER A 544 5.92 67.73 34.62
C SER A 544 4.82 67.56 35.68
N PHE A 545 5.13 67.83 36.96
CA PHE A 545 4.17 67.79 38.07
C PHE A 545 3.65 69.18 38.46
N ALA A 546 3.62 70.16 37.54
CA ALA A 546 3.14 71.52 37.83
C ALA A 546 1.76 71.53 38.53
N ASP A 547 0.87 70.63 38.11
CA ASP A 547 -0.51 70.50 38.61
C ASP A 547 -0.68 69.43 39.71
N ALA A 548 0.40 68.74 40.10
CA ALA A 548 0.39 67.68 41.11
C ALA A 548 1.26 68.09 42.31
N ASN A 549 0.65 68.82 43.26
CA ASN A 549 1.36 69.46 44.37
C ASN A 549 2.23 68.51 45.21
N ASN A 550 1.78 67.28 45.50
CA ASN A 550 2.52 66.40 46.39
C ASN A 550 3.70 65.67 45.71
N PRO A 551 3.54 65.04 44.52
CA PRO A 551 4.68 64.50 43.75
C PRO A 551 5.73 65.58 43.43
N ARG A 552 5.30 66.81 43.15
CA ARG A 552 6.19 67.96 42.95
C ARG A 552 7.00 68.29 44.20
N LYS A 553 6.40 68.27 45.40
CA LYS A 553 7.15 68.45 46.67
C LYS A 553 8.23 67.39 46.85
N VAL A 554 7.97 66.13 46.46
CA VAL A 554 8.99 65.06 46.50
C VAL A 554 10.11 65.35 45.50
N ALA A 555 9.78 65.78 44.28
CA ALA A 555 10.77 66.17 43.27
C ALA A 555 11.63 67.36 43.75
N ASP A 556 10.99 68.40 44.30
CA ASP A 556 11.65 69.60 44.86
C ASP A 556 12.54 69.24 46.05
N PHE A 557 12.05 68.40 46.97
CA PHE A 557 12.80 67.93 48.11
C PHE A 557 14.02 67.11 47.70
N THR A 558 13.83 66.17 46.76
CA THR A 558 14.91 65.34 46.24
C THR A 558 15.96 66.19 45.53
N LYS A 559 15.51 67.13 44.70
CA LYS A 559 16.39 68.09 44.01
C LYS A 559 17.18 68.94 45.01
N LEU A 560 16.56 69.44 46.08
CA LEU A 560 17.24 70.17 47.14
C LEU A 560 18.26 69.31 47.89
N LYS A 561 17.94 68.04 48.16
CA LYS A 561 18.93 67.09 48.73
C LYS A 561 20.09 66.88 47.76
N ILE A 562 19.81 66.67 46.47
CA ILE A 562 20.84 66.55 45.43
C ILE A 562 21.69 67.82 45.36
N ASP A 563 21.10 69.01 45.44
CA ASP A 563 21.82 70.30 45.45
C ASP A 563 22.69 70.48 46.70
N ARG A 564 22.24 69.99 47.86
CA ARG A 564 23.09 69.95 49.06
C ARG A 564 24.25 68.99 48.88
N PHE A 565 23.99 67.79 48.35
CA PHE A 565 25.02 66.80 48.06
C PHE A 565 26.04 67.31 47.02
N LYS A 566 25.61 68.11 46.03
CA LYS A 566 26.50 68.77 45.07
C LYS A 566 27.57 69.63 45.75
N ASN A 567 27.29 70.22 46.90
CA ASN A 567 28.29 71.00 47.65
C ASN A 567 29.42 70.11 48.23
N HIS A 568 29.23 68.79 48.29
CA HIS A 568 30.23 67.82 48.72
C HIS A 568 31.05 67.26 47.55
N LEU A 569 30.64 67.48 46.29
CA LEU A 569 31.37 67.00 45.11
C LEU A 569 32.81 67.52 45.01
N PRO A 570 33.12 68.80 45.32
CA PRO A 570 34.50 69.27 45.30
C PRO A 570 35.39 68.54 46.31
N VAL A 571 34.85 68.21 47.49
CA VAL A 571 35.56 67.41 48.50
C VAL A 571 35.78 65.99 48.00
N LEU A 572 34.76 65.36 47.40
CA LEU A 572 34.86 64.05 46.74
C LEU A 572 35.95 64.01 45.67
N GLN A 573 36.02 65.02 44.80
CA GLN A 573 37.05 65.12 43.76
C GLN A 573 38.48 65.19 44.33
N ILE A 574 38.63 65.84 45.49
CA ILE A 574 39.91 65.90 46.19
C ILE A 574 40.23 64.53 46.79
N ILE A 575 39.37 63.98 47.65
CA ILE A 575 39.66 62.77 48.44
C ILE A 575 39.67 61.47 47.62
N CYS A 576 38.95 61.42 46.49
CA CYS A 576 38.92 60.27 45.60
C CYS A 576 39.95 60.36 44.47
N ASN A 577 40.87 61.34 44.50
CA ASN A 577 41.92 61.44 43.50
C ASN A 577 42.96 60.31 43.70
N PRO A 578 43.15 59.40 42.71
CA PRO A 578 44.09 58.28 42.83
C PRO A 578 45.56 58.70 43.03
N GLY A 579 45.89 59.97 42.74
CA GLY A 579 47.21 60.55 42.93
C GLY A 579 47.53 61.02 44.35
N LEU A 580 46.59 60.93 45.30
CA LEU A 580 46.85 61.28 46.70
C LEU A 580 47.82 60.30 47.36
N LYS A 581 48.86 60.85 48.00
CA LYS A 581 49.87 60.11 48.77
C LYS A 581 49.87 60.63 50.20
N GLU A 582 50.45 59.89 51.14
CA GLU A 582 50.49 60.23 52.57
C GLU A 582 50.89 61.70 52.84
N ARG A 583 51.92 62.19 52.14
CA ARG A 583 52.36 63.60 52.17
C ARG A 583 51.28 64.65 51.87
N HIS A 584 50.30 64.33 51.02
CA HIS A 584 49.21 65.24 50.67
C HIS A 584 48.15 65.27 51.77
N TRP A 585 47.92 64.15 52.47
CA TRP A 585 47.03 64.09 53.63
C TRP A 585 47.62 64.85 54.83
N GLU A 586 48.94 64.81 55.02
CA GLU A 586 49.64 65.64 56.01
C GLU A 586 49.47 67.14 55.72
N GLN A 587 49.62 67.56 54.46
CA GLN A 587 49.39 68.95 54.04
C GLN A 587 47.93 69.38 54.24
N MET A 588 46.97 68.51 53.93
CA MET A 588 45.56 68.78 54.20
C MET A 588 45.29 68.90 55.71
N SER A 589 45.90 68.04 56.52
CA SER A 589 45.81 68.09 57.99
C SER A 589 46.33 69.40 58.58
N GLU A 590 47.44 69.91 58.04
CA GLU A 590 48.04 71.20 58.44
C GLU A 590 47.13 72.39 58.09
N ILE A 591 46.49 72.36 56.93
CA ILE A 591 45.57 73.41 56.48
C ILE A 591 44.24 73.41 57.27
N VAL A 592 43.72 72.22 57.62
CA VAL A 592 42.48 72.09 58.41
C VAL A 592 42.74 72.31 59.91
N GLY A 593 43.97 72.09 60.38
CA GLY A 593 44.36 72.18 61.80
C GLY A 593 43.94 70.96 62.64
N LYS A 594 43.66 69.82 61.98
CA LYS A 594 43.30 68.52 62.59
C LYS A 594 44.02 67.40 61.85
N GLU A 595 44.46 66.35 62.54
CA GLU A 595 45.09 65.18 61.91
C GLU A 595 44.07 64.38 61.10
N ILE A 596 44.25 64.30 59.79
CA ILE A 596 43.41 63.56 58.83
C ILE A 596 44.23 62.39 58.30
N LYS A 597 43.97 61.19 58.83
CA LYS A 597 44.55 59.92 58.35
C LYS A 597 43.41 58.96 57.97
N PRO A 598 43.01 58.92 56.69
CA PRO A 598 41.94 58.02 56.27
C PRO A 598 42.40 56.56 56.30
N ASP A 599 41.54 55.68 56.79
CA ASP A 599 41.65 54.22 56.75
C ASP A 599 40.69 53.61 55.71
N SER A 600 40.70 52.28 55.55
CA SER A 600 39.88 51.57 54.57
C SER A 600 38.36 51.65 54.84
N THR A 601 37.94 52.19 55.98
CA THR A 601 36.53 52.38 56.35
C THR A 601 36.10 53.84 56.38
N SER A 602 37.03 54.77 56.15
CA SER A 602 36.76 56.20 56.23
C SER A 602 35.76 56.63 55.16
N SER A 603 34.79 57.45 55.59
CA SER A 603 33.68 57.89 54.77
C SER A 603 33.81 59.37 54.36
N LEU A 604 33.05 59.79 53.35
CA LEU A 604 32.97 61.20 52.99
C LEU A 604 32.44 62.05 54.16
N GLN A 605 31.53 61.50 54.98
CA GLN A 605 30.99 62.18 56.16
C GLN A 605 32.11 62.48 57.18
N ASP A 606 33.00 61.53 57.44
CA ASP A 606 34.14 61.74 58.34
C ASP A 606 35.02 62.90 57.84
N MET A 607 35.29 62.93 56.53
CA MET A 607 36.07 63.98 55.87
C MET A 607 35.39 65.36 55.94
N LEU A 608 34.06 65.41 55.83
CA LEU A 608 33.29 66.63 56.02
C LEU A 608 33.32 67.12 57.49
N ASP A 609 33.26 66.20 58.46
CA ASP A 609 33.31 66.50 59.90
C ASP A 609 34.71 66.97 60.34
N PHE A 610 35.76 66.49 59.67
CA PHE A 610 37.10 67.04 59.82
C PHE A 610 37.19 68.51 59.34
N GLY A 611 36.31 68.94 58.42
CA GLY A 611 36.21 70.32 57.96
C GLY A 611 36.85 70.59 56.61
N LEU A 612 37.13 69.54 55.82
CA LEU A 612 37.72 69.65 54.48
C LEU A 612 36.89 70.51 53.51
N ASN A 613 35.58 70.60 53.74
CA ASN A 613 34.67 71.44 52.96
C ASN A 613 34.93 72.96 53.07
N LYS A 614 35.63 73.43 54.11
CA LYS A 614 35.87 74.86 54.32
C LYS A 614 37.07 75.42 53.55
N PHE A 615 37.93 74.55 53.04
CA PHE A 615 39.21 74.93 52.43
C PHE A 615 39.39 74.36 51.02
N THR A 616 38.32 73.93 50.36
CA THR A 616 38.34 73.27 49.04
C THR A 616 39.13 74.04 47.98
N GLU A 617 39.09 75.38 47.98
CA GLU A 617 39.84 76.23 47.03
C GLU A 617 41.37 76.24 47.27
N ARG A 618 41.86 75.71 48.39
CA ARG A 618 43.30 75.62 48.71
C ARG A 618 43.91 74.26 48.39
N TYR A 619 43.10 73.29 47.97
CA TYR A 619 43.52 71.90 47.69
C TYR A 619 43.53 71.54 46.21
N PHE A 620 42.87 72.36 45.37
CA PHE A 620 43.04 72.39 43.92
C PHE A 620 44.21 73.31 43.56
#